data_AF-A0A8T0G1W3-F1
#
_entry.id   AF-A0A8T0G1W3-F1
#
_cell.length_a   1.000
_cell.length_b   1.000
_cell.length_c   1.000
_cell.angle_alpha   90.00
_cell.angle_beta   90.00
_cell.angle_gamma   90.00
#
_symmetry.space_group_name_H-M   'P 1'
#
loop_
_entity.id
_entity.type
_entity.pdbx_description
1 polymer ?
#
loop_
_entity_poly.entity_id
_entity_poly.type
_entity_poly.pdbx_seq_one_letter_code
_entity_poly.pdbx_strand_id
1 'polypeptide(L)'
;MSVYVKQLGRSLHAREHGSNKQMASKSCALSLVRQLYHLQVIEAYTGITKKKESDKLEPYEVSVDPELINEIYATLNELDIQPKDIPDDPNVTEPVLLTIENNVEIDNQNRPHPGGVDH
;
A
#
# COMPACT_ATOMS: atom_id res chain seq x y z
N MET A 1 13.91 17.39 -11.44
CA MET A 1 15.34 16.98 -11.27
C MET A 1 15.75 16.15 -12.47
N SER A 2 17.02 16.15 -12.86
CA SER A 2 17.53 15.36 -13.98
C SER A 2 18.89 14.74 -13.68
N VAL A 3 19.13 13.51 -14.13
CA VAL A 3 20.40 12.79 -13.97
C VAL A 3 20.82 12.19 -15.31
N TYR A 4 22.04 12.47 -15.75
CA TYR A 4 22.59 11.86 -16.97
C TYR A 4 23.13 10.46 -16.68
N VAL A 5 22.65 9.47 -17.44
CA VAL A 5 23.05 8.07 -17.28
C VAL A 5 23.93 7.66 -18.46
N LYS A 6 25.24 7.54 -18.21
CA LYS A 6 26.23 7.20 -19.25
C LYS A 6 25.91 5.90 -19.99
N GLN A 7 25.47 4.86 -19.26
CA GLN A 7 25.13 3.56 -19.82
C GLN A 7 23.98 3.62 -20.85
N LEU A 8 23.09 4.61 -20.70
CA LEU A 8 21.94 4.81 -21.59
C LEU A 8 22.16 5.93 -22.62
N GLY A 9 23.27 6.67 -22.51
CA GLY A 9 23.57 7.83 -23.35
C GLY A 9 22.57 9.00 -23.23
N ARG A 10 21.69 9.02 -22.21
CA ARG A 10 20.62 10.01 -22.08
C ARG A 10 20.40 10.47 -20.62
N SER A 11 19.70 11.59 -20.46
CA SER A 11 19.23 12.09 -19.16
C SER A 11 17.87 11.50 -18.79
N LEU A 12 17.74 11.07 -17.53
CA LEU A 12 16.47 10.74 -16.92
C LEU A 12 15.96 11.93 -16.12
N HIS A 13 14.64 12.11 -16.13
CA HIS A 13 13.98 13.23 -15.48
C HIS A 13 12.92 12.72 -14.51
N ALA A 14 12.82 13.35 -13.35
CA ALA A 14 11.73 13.14 -12.41
C ALA A 14 11.20 14.47 -11.90
N ARG A 15 9.88 14.57 -11.78
CA ARG A 15 9.18 15.73 -11.26
C ARG A 15 8.06 15.26 -10.38
N GLU A 16 8.29 15.34 -9.08
CA GLU A 16 7.32 14.97 -8.06
C GLU A 16 7.04 16.16 -7.14
N HIS A 17 5.91 16.12 -6.44
CA HIS A 17 5.53 17.12 -5.44
C HIS A 17 5.40 16.47 -4.06
N GLY A 18 5.29 17.29 -3.03
CA GLY A 18 5.06 16.86 -1.65
C GLY A 18 4.77 18.06 -0.78
N SER A 19 4.08 17.84 0.35
CA SER A 19 3.67 18.90 1.27
C SER A 19 4.83 19.71 1.85
N ASN A 20 6.04 19.16 1.84
CA ASN A 20 7.27 19.85 2.19
C ASN A 20 8.44 19.38 1.30
N LYS A 21 9.57 20.09 1.37
CA LYS A 21 10.78 19.80 0.58
C LYS A 21 11.30 18.37 0.79
N GLN A 22 11.20 17.84 2.01
CA GLN A 22 11.66 16.49 2.33
C GLN A 22 10.79 15.42 1.64
N MET A 23 9.47 15.56 1.70
CA MET A 23 8.55 14.64 1.02
C MET A 23 8.69 14.73 -0.49
N ALA A 24 8.74 15.95 -1.06
CA ALA A 24 8.96 16.14 -2.49
C ALA A 24 10.28 15.51 -2.96
N SER A 25 11.35 15.64 -2.17
CA SER A 25 12.66 15.03 -2.45
C SER A 25 12.60 13.50 -2.41
N LYS A 26 11.95 12.91 -1.40
CA LYS A 26 11.77 11.45 -1.28
C LYS A 26 11.01 10.88 -2.47
N SER A 27 9.89 11.49 -2.86
CA SER A 27 9.12 11.07 -4.03
C SER A 27 9.93 11.21 -5.32
N CYS A 28 10.62 12.34 -5.49
CA CYS A 28 11.47 12.60 -6.66
C CYS A 28 12.60 11.56 -6.80
N ALA A 29 13.26 11.21 -5.69
CA ALA A 29 14.28 10.17 -5.65
C ALA A 29 13.70 8.79 -5.99
N LEU A 30 12.56 8.42 -5.40
CA LEU A 30 11.88 7.15 -5.67
C LEU A 30 11.54 6.99 -7.16
N SER A 31 11.03 8.05 -7.79
CA SER A 31 10.72 8.08 -9.23
C SER A 31 11.97 7.81 -10.08
N LEU A 32 13.11 8.45 -9.76
CA LEU A 32 14.37 8.20 -10.45
C LEU A 32 14.90 6.77 -10.24
N VAL A 33 14.88 6.27 -9.00
CA VAL A 33 15.36 4.92 -8.66
C VAL A 33 14.53 3.85 -9.37
N ARG A 34 13.19 4.00 -9.39
CA ARG A 34 12.31 3.09 -10.15
C ARG A 34 12.64 3.11 -11.64
N GLN A 35 12.86 4.28 -12.24
CA GLN A 35 13.26 4.38 -13.65
C GLN A 35 14.60 3.66 -13.92
N LEU A 36 15.60 3.86 -13.06
CA LEU A 36 16.91 3.21 -13.20
C LEU A 36 16.80 1.68 -13.10
N TYR A 37 15.97 1.17 -12.18
CA TYR A 37 15.74 -0.26 -12.00
C TYR A 37 15.07 -0.89 -13.24
N HIS A 38 13.99 -0.30 -13.75
CA HIS A 38 13.30 -0.82 -14.93
C HIS A 38 14.14 -0.72 -16.22
N LEU A 39 15.11 0.18 -16.26
CA LEU A 39 16.08 0.29 -17.35
C LEU A 39 17.33 -0.57 -17.12
N GLN A 40 17.32 -1.44 -16.10
CA GLN A 40 18.41 -2.36 -15.75
C GLN A 40 19.75 -1.68 -15.48
N VAL A 41 19.73 -0.39 -15.10
CA VAL A 41 20.94 0.35 -14.73
C VAL A 41 21.36 0.03 -13.29
N ILE A 42 20.40 -0.37 -12.46
CA ILE A 42 20.60 -0.82 -11.08
C ILE A 42 19.81 -2.11 -10.83
N GLU A 43 20.25 -2.88 -9.84
CA GLU A 43 19.68 -4.15 -9.42
C GLU A 43 18.40 -4.01 -8.57
N ALA A 44 17.69 -5.13 -8.41
CA ALA A 44 16.54 -5.21 -7.51
C ALA A 44 16.99 -5.06 -6.06
N TYR A 45 16.18 -4.38 -5.25
CA TYR A 45 16.38 -4.34 -3.81
C TYR A 45 16.17 -5.74 -3.20
N THR A 46 17.19 -6.25 -2.50
CA THR A 46 17.19 -7.60 -1.88
C THR A 46 17.00 -7.58 -0.37
N GLY A 47 16.91 -6.39 0.24
CA GLY A 47 16.72 -6.27 1.68
C GLY A 47 15.29 -6.55 2.12
N ILE A 48 15.11 -6.67 3.44
CA ILE A 48 13.78 -6.86 4.03
C ILE A 48 13.04 -5.52 4.03
N THR A 49 11.93 -5.44 3.31
CA THR A 49 11.02 -4.29 3.41
C THR A 49 10.25 -4.38 4.72
N LYS A 50 10.20 -3.27 5.46
CA LYS A 50 9.29 -3.18 6.61
C LYS A 50 7.86 -3.36 6.10
N LYS A 51 7.14 -4.33 6.66
CA LYS A 51 5.69 -4.39 6.48
C LYS A 51 5.14 -3.08 7.04
N LYS A 52 4.21 -2.46 6.32
CA LYS A 52 3.46 -1.34 6.91
C LYS A 52 2.74 -1.93 8.11
N GLU A 53 3.13 -1.50 9.30
CA GLU A 53 2.27 -1.66 10.47
C GLU A 53 1.02 -0.86 10.12
N SER A 54 -0.04 -1.56 9.74
CA SER A 54 -1.36 -0.94 9.72
C SER A 54 -1.62 -0.45 11.13
N ASP A 55 -2.09 0.79 11.28
CA ASP A 55 -2.62 1.25 12.55
C ASP A 55 -3.58 0.16 13.04
N LYS A 56 -3.27 -0.46 14.19
CA LYS A 56 -4.10 -1.51 14.78
C LYS A 56 -5.38 -0.82 15.24
N LEU A 57 -6.33 -0.68 14.33
CA LEU A 57 -7.67 -0.24 14.64
C LEU A 57 -8.31 -1.30 15.53
N GLU A 58 -9.04 -0.84 16.54
CA GLU A 58 -9.84 -1.74 17.36
C GLU A 58 -10.79 -2.55 16.48
N PRO A 59 -10.97 -3.86 16.73
CA PRO A 59 -11.87 -4.69 15.95
C PRO A 59 -13.26 -4.05 15.90
N TYR A 60 -13.79 -3.86 14.69
CA TYR A 60 -15.17 -3.43 14.53
C TYR A 60 -16.08 -4.64 14.66
N GLU A 61 -16.97 -4.64 15.65
CA GLU A 61 -17.95 -5.70 15.83
C GLU A 61 -18.95 -5.68 14.66
N VAL A 62 -18.97 -6.77 13.89
CA VAL A 62 -19.91 -6.97 12.78
C VAL A 62 -20.86 -8.09 13.15
N SER A 63 -22.16 -7.78 13.16
CA SER A 63 -23.22 -8.78 13.25
C SER A 63 -23.84 -8.97 11.88
N VAL A 64 -24.02 -10.23 11.48
CA VAL A 64 -24.58 -10.60 10.18
C VAL A 64 -25.84 -11.42 10.42
N ASP A 65 -26.88 -11.15 9.63
CA ASP A 65 -28.12 -11.93 9.67
C ASP A 65 -27.86 -13.39 9.25
N PRO A 66 -28.33 -14.39 10.00
CA PRO A 66 -28.21 -15.80 9.61
C PRO A 66 -28.80 -16.14 8.24
N GLU A 67 -29.86 -15.46 7.80
CA GLU A 67 -30.47 -15.69 6.49
C GLU A 67 -29.52 -15.28 5.35
N LEU A 68 -28.86 -14.13 5.51
CA LEU A 68 -27.86 -13.63 4.57
C LEU A 68 -26.66 -14.59 4.44
N ILE A 69 -26.24 -15.23 5.53
CA ILE A 69 -25.17 -16.23 5.49
C ILE A 69 -25.56 -17.41 4.56
N ASN A 70 -26.81 -17.87 4.64
CA ASN A 70 -27.28 -18.96 3.79
C ASN A 70 -27.34 -18.57 2.31
N GLU A 71 -27.79 -17.35 2.01
CA GLU A 71 -27.79 -16.81 0.64
C GLU A 71 -26.37 -16.71 0.06
N ILE A 72 -25.40 -16.28 0.88
CA ILE A 72 -23.98 -16.27 0.48
C ILE A 72 -23.50 -17.69 0.17
N TYR A 73 -23.79 -18.69 1.00
CA TYR A 73 -23.39 -20.07 0.69
C TYR A 73 -24.07 -20.64 -0.57
N ALA A 74 -25.34 -20.29 -0.81
CA ALA A 74 -26.04 -20.71 -2.01
C ALA A 74 -25.38 -20.13 -3.28
N THR A 75 -25.06 -18.84 -3.26
CA THR A 75 -24.38 -18.16 -4.37
C THR A 75 -22.94 -18.64 -4.59
N LEU A 76 -22.19 -18.90 -3.51
CA LEU A 76 -20.85 -19.49 -3.60
C LEU A 76 -20.87 -20.88 -4.25
N ASN A 77 -21.86 -21.71 -3.90
CA ASN A 77 -22.04 -23.02 -4.52
C ASN A 77 -22.44 -22.93 -6.00
N GLU A 78 -23.29 -21.97 -6.38
CA GLU A 78 -23.65 -21.73 -7.78
C GLU A 78 -22.43 -21.31 -8.62
N LEU A 79 -21.52 -20.54 -8.03
CA LEU A 79 -20.31 -20.02 -8.68
C LEU A 79 -19.09 -20.93 -8.55
N ASP A 80 -19.20 -22.10 -7.90
CA ASP A 80 -18.10 -23.03 -7.59
C ASP A 80 -16.91 -22.35 -6.88
N ILE A 81 -17.22 -21.43 -5.96
CA ILE A 81 -16.22 -20.70 -5.16
C ILE A 81 -16.11 -21.37 -3.79
N GLN A 82 -14.92 -21.87 -3.46
CA GLN A 82 -14.64 -22.48 -2.16
C GLN A 82 -14.22 -21.41 -1.13
N PRO A 83 -14.91 -21.30 0.02
CA PRO A 83 -14.46 -20.46 1.13
C PRO A 83 -13.06 -20.84 1.60
N LYS A 84 -12.29 -19.86 2.07
CA LYS A 84 -10.98 -20.10 2.67
C LYS A 84 -11.16 -20.50 4.14
N ASP A 85 -10.66 -21.66 4.53
CA ASP A 85 -10.59 -22.06 5.93
C ASP A 85 -9.61 -21.14 6.69
N ILE A 86 -10.11 -20.50 7.74
CA ILE A 86 -9.29 -19.74 8.68
C ILE A 86 -8.99 -20.70 9.84
N PRO A 87 -7.72 -20.95 10.18
CA PRO A 87 -7.39 -21.83 11.30
C PRO A 87 -7.90 -21.25 12.63
N ASP A 88 -8.68 -22.04 13.36
CA ASP A 88 -9.06 -21.80 14.77
C ASP A 88 -7.84 -22.04 15.67
N ASP A 89 -6.83 -21.16 15.60
CA ASP A 89 -5.69 -21.24 16.52
C ASP A 89 -6.00 -20.38 17.76
N PRO A 90 -6.18 -20.97 18.96
CA PRO A 90 -6.52 -20.23 20.18
C PRO A 90 -5.43 -19.26 20.65
N ASN A 91 -4.25 -19.22 19.99
CA ASN A 91 -3.20 -18.24 20.22
C ASN A 91 -3.28 -17.01 19.30
N VAL A 92 -4.20 -16.96 18.33
CA VAL A 92 -4.36 -15.82 17.42
C VAL A 92 -5.38 -14.85 18.01
N THR A 93 -4.90 -13.99 18.91
CA THR A 93 -5.67 -12.87 19.49
C THR A 93 -5.76 -11.66 18.55
N GLU A 94 -5.35 -11.80 17.29
CA GLU A 94 -5.35 -10.69 16.33
C GLU A 94 -6.59 -10.77 15.44
N PRO A 95 -7.36 -9.67 15.30
CA PRO A 95 -8.54 -9.64 14.45
C PRO A 95 -8.16 -9.93 12.99
N VAL A 96 -8.92 -10.79 12.32
CA VAL A 96 -8.73 -11.08 10.90
C VAL A 96 -9.16 -9.85 10.09
N LEU A 97 -8.19 -9.22 9.41
CA LEU A 97 -8.44 -8.13 8.48
C LEU A 97 -9.23 -8.65 7.26
N LEU A 98 -10.45 -8.13 7.07
CA LEU A 98 -11.31 -8.46 5.92
C LEU A 98 -10.89 -7.75 4.62
N THR A 99 -9.99 -6.77 4.71
CA THR A 99 -9.35 -6.18 3.53
C THR A 99 -8.38 -7.20 2.93
N ILE A 100 -8.79 -7.81 1.82
CA ILE A 100 -7.87 -8.46 0.88
C ILE A 100 -6.75 -7.46 0.60
N GLU A 101 -5.49 -7.84 0.82
CA GLU A 101 -4.30 -7.05 0.49
C GLU A 101 -4.17 -6.87 -1.03
N ASN A 102 -5.12 -6.16 -1.65
CA ASN A 102 -4.90 -5.56 -2.94
C ASN A 102 -3.94 -4.41 -2.69
N ASN A 103 -2.69 -4.56 -3.12
CA ASN A 103 -1.63 -3.55 -3.11
C ASN A 103 -2.03 -2.30 -3.91
N VAL A 104 -3.01 -1.55 -3.41
CA VAL A 104 -3.29 -0.20 -3.87
C VAL A 104 -2.52 0.71 -2.92
N GLU A 105 -1.45 1.31 -3.43
CA GLU A 105 -0.75 2.42 -2.77
C GLU A 105 -1.76 3.57 -2.57
N ILE A 106 -2.56 3.53 -1.50
CA ILE A 106 -3.39 4.68 -1.11
C ILE A 106 -2.43 5.70 -0.48
N ASP A 107 -2.16 6.75 -1.25
CA ASP A 107 -1.44 7.94 -0.81
C ASP A 107 -2.25 8.61 0.30
N ASN A 108 -1.94 8.28 1.56
CA ASN A 108 -2.45 8.99 2.72
C ASN A 108 -1.82 10.39 2.73
N GLN A 109 -2.44 11.31 1.98
CA GLN A 109 -2.15 12.74 2.05
C GLN A 109 -2.48 13.24 3.46
N ASN A 110 -1.45 13.29 4.30
CA ASN A 110 -1.50 13.97 5.57
C ASN A 110 -1.79 15.45 5.29
N ARG A 111 -3.01 15.91 5.61
CA ARG A 111 -3.45 17.29 5.36
C ARG A 111 -2.59 18.25 6.20
N PRO A 112 -1.96 19.28 5.61
CA PRO A 112 -1.25 20.27 6.40
C PRO A 112 -2.23 21.08 7.26
N HIS A 113 -1.93 21.20 8.55
CA HIS A 113 -2.61 22.13 9.46
C HIS A 113 -2.27 23.58 9.07
N PRO A 114 -3.24 24.52 9.07
CA PRO A 114 -2.97 25.92 8.76
C PRO A 114 -2.20 26.56 9.92
N GLY A 115 -0.90 26.79 9.74
CA GLY A 115 -0.10 27.66 10.58
C GLY A 115 -0.43 29.12 10.29
N GLY A 116 -0.73 29.89 11.34
CA GLY A 116 -1.20 31.27 11.28
C GLY A 116 -0.25 32.24 10.59
N VAL A 117 -0.85 33.29 10.05
CA VAL A 117 -0.19 34.47 9.48
C VAL A 117 0.17 35.43 10.60
N ASP A 118 1.46 35.68 10.81
CA ASP A 118 1.91 36.85 11.59
C ASP A 118 2.49 37.88 10.61
N HIS A 119 1.90 39.08 10.67
CA HIS A 119 2.30 40.29 9.94
C HIS A 119 3.55 40.92 10.55
#